data_AF-A0A9D4Z8R5-F1
#
_entry.id   AF-A0A9D4Z8R5-F1
#
_cell.length_a   1.000
_cell.length_b   1.000
_cell.length_c   1.000
_cell.angle_alpha   90.00
_cell.angle_beta   90.00
_cell.angle_gamma   90.00
#
_symmetry.space_group_name_H-M   'P 1'
#
loop_
_entity.id
_entity.type
_entity.pdbx_description
1 polymer ?
#
loop_
_entity_poly.entity_id
_entity_poly.type
_entity_poly.pdbx_seq_one_letter_code
_entity_poly.pdbx_strand_id
1 'polypeptide(L)'
;MLGVQKGSRLTEQCCFVDVIIIMYLMFYINENGDKVYTLQKDSPEGTPTQSAHPARFSPDDKFSKHRVVLKKRFGLLPTQSPPPTY
;
A
#
# COMPACT_ATOMS: atom_id res chain seq x y z
N MET A 1 32.81 -14.57 22.26
CA MET A 1 31.91 -13.63 21.55
C MET A 1 30.53 -14.27 21.51
N LEU A 2 29.61 -13.77 22.35
CA LEU A 2 28.24 -14.29 22.44
C LEU A 2 27.44 -13.82 21.22
N GLY A 3 26.87 -14.78 20.49
CA GLY A 3 26.01 -14.51 19.34
C GLY A 3 24.74 -13.80 19.78
N VAL A 4 24.53 -12.61 19.22
CA VAL A 4 23.37 -11.76 19.44
C VAL A 4 22.14 -12.39 18.77
N GLN A 5 21.11 -12.67 19.57
CA GLN A 5 19.77 -13.04 19.11
C GLN A 5 19.15 -11.86 18.33
N LYS A 6 18.48 -12.13 17.20
CA LYS A 6 17.42 -11.25 16.69
C LYS A 6 16.14 -12.05 16.53
N GLY A 7 15.17 -11.65 17.33
CA GLY A 7 13.87 -12.28 17.46
C GLY A 7 12.92 -11.98 16.29
N SER A 8 12.01 -12.93 16.11
CA SER A 8 10.57 -12.76 15.85
C SER A 8 10.11 -11.49 15.10
N ARG A 9 9.60 -11.69 13.88
CA ARG A 9 8.49 -10.88 13.35
C ARG A 9 7.31 -11.78 13.03
N LEU A 10 6.45 -11.97 14.04
CA LEU A 10 5.08 -12.40 13.88
C LEU A 10 4.28 -11.21 13.31
N THR A 11 4.22 -11.08 11.98
CA THR A 11 3.26 -10.20 11.31
C THR A 11 2.84 -10.81 9.97
N GLU A 12 2.19 -11.96 10.01
CA GLU A 12 1.35 -12.44 8.90
C GLU A 12 -0.07 -12.63 9.42
N GLN A 13 -0.67 -11.53 9.88
CA GLN A 13 -2.12 -11.43 9.99
C GLN A 13 -2.58 -10.30 9.08
N CYS A 14 -3.29 -10.70 8.02
CA CYS A 14 -4.34 -10.01 7.27
C CYS A 14 -4.22 -10.32 5.78
N CYS A 15 -4.73 -11.47 5.33
CA CYS A 15 -5.20 -11.69 3.95
C CYS A 15 -6.14 -12.92 3.94
N PHE A 16 -7.26 -12.88 4.67
CA PHE A 16 -8.33 -13.89 4.56
C PHE A 16 -9.59 -13.22 4.03
N VAL A 17 -9.61 -12.92 2.73
CA VAL A 17 -10.68 -13.19 1.77
C VAL A 17 -10.36 -12.48 0.45
N ASP A 18 -10.81 -13.10 -0.63
CA ASP A 18 -10.99 -12.57 -2.00
C ASP A 18 -10.13 -13.26 -3.05
N VAL A 19 -10.84 -13.76 -4.07
CA VAL A 19 -10.37 -14.41 -5.29
C VAL A 19 -9.06 -13.79 -5.78
N ILE A 20 -7.98 -14.53 -5.53
CA ILE A 20 -6.60 -14.13 -5.75
C ILE A 20 -6.32 -14.21 -7.25
N ILE A 21 -6.55 -13.13 -8.00
CA ILE A 21 -5.72 -12.88 -9.18
C ILE A 21 -4.33 -12.61 -8.59
N ILE A 22 -3.46 -13.61 -8.60
CA ILE A 22 -2.11 -13.48 -8.03
C ILE A 22 -1.37 -12.47 -8.90
N MET A 23 -1.32 -11.23 -8.44
CA MET A 23 -0.63 -10.19 -9.18
C MET A 23 0.79 -10.04 -8.65
N TYR A 24 1.73 -10.51 -9.47
CA TYR A 24 3.15 -10.57 -9.14
C TYR A 24 3.88 -9.25 -9.40
N LEU A 25 3.25 -8.29 -10.07
CA LEU A 25 3.92 -7.06 -10.47
C LEU A 25 4.01 -6.12 -9.27
N MET A 26 5.24 -5.85 -8.86
CA MET A 26 5.59 -4.91 -7.81
C MET A 26 6.25 -3.67 -8.40
N PHE A 27 6.34 -2.60 -7.61
CA PHE A 27 7.10 -1.41 -7.97
C PHE A 27 7.76 -0.76 -6.76
N TYR A 28 8.78 0.04 -7.03
CA TYR A 28 9.35 1.01 -6.09
C TYR A 28 9.47 2.38 -6.78
N ILE A 29 9.71 3.42 -5.99
CA ILE A 29 9.85 4.80 -6.47
C ILE A 29 11.36 5.13 -6.47
N ASN A 30 11.89 5.50 -7.64
CA ASN A 30 13.28 5.93 -7.78
C ASN A 30 13.51 7.32 -7.18
N GLU A 31 14.77 7.73 -7.08
CA GLU A 31 15.19 9.10 -6.71
C GLU A 31 14.53 10.17 -7.61
N ASN A 32 14.29 9.84 -8.88
CA ASN A 32 13.62 10.74 -9.85
C ASN A 32 12.10 10.85 -9.63
N GLY A 33 11.51 10.03 -8.74
CA GLY A 33 10.06 9.95 -8.53
C GLY A 33 9.31 9.00 -9.46
N ASP A 34 10.01 8.33 -10.38
CA ASP A 34 9.42 7.38 -11.31
C ASP A 34 9.15 6.01 -10.68
N LYS A 35 8.08 5.33 -11.14
CA LYS A 35 7.78 3.95 -10.74
C LYS A 35 8.61 2.97 -11.56
N VAL A 36 9.47 2.21 -10.90
CA VAL A 36 10.18 1.08 -11.52
C VAL A 36 9.53 -0.23 -11.13
N TYR A 37 9.14 -1.00 -12.15
CA TYR A 37 8.46 -2.27 -11.99
C TYR A 37 9.45 -3.41 -11.80
N THR A 38 9.11 -4.33 -10.90
CA THR A 38 9.92 -5.50 -10.58
C THR A 38 9.02 -6.66 -10.15
N LEU A 39 9.56 -7.88 -10.21
CA LEU A 39 8.94 -9.07 -9.65
C LEU A 39 9.55 -9.44 -8.28
N GLN A 40 10.63 -8.77 -7.89
CA GLN A 40 11.29 -8.98 -6.61
C GLN A 40 10.50 -8.30 -5.49
N LYS A 41 10.55 -8.88 -4.29
CA LYS A 41 9.88 -8.32 -3.11
C LYS A 41 10.63 -7.13 -2.51
N ASP A 42 11.94 -7.07 -2.72
CA ASP A 42 12.82 -6.04 -2.20
C ASP A 42 13.39 -5.19 -3.34
N SER A 43 13.55 -3.90 -3.07
CA SER A 43 14.22 -2.95 -3.96
C SER A 43 15.75 -3.15 -3.89
N PRO A 44 16.54 -2.61 -4.86
CA PRO A 44 18.00 -2.65 -4.79
C PRO A 44 18.57 -1.98 -3.53
N GLU A 45 17.80 -1.10 -2.88
CA GLU A 45 18.16 -0.42 -1.62
C GLU A 45 17.73 -1.21 -0.36
N GLY A 46 17.06 -2.36 -0.54
CA GLY A 46 16.53 -3.19 0.54
C GLY A 46 15.22 -2.67 1.14
N THR A 47 14.54 -1.73 0.49
CA THR A 47 13.19 -1.30 0.88
C THR A 47 12.14 -2.24 0.30
N PRO A 48 11.05 -2.55 1.04
CA PRO A 48 10.01 -3.43 0.54
C PRO A 48 9.26 -2.79 -0.63
N THR A 49 9.06 -3.55 -1.69
CA THR A 49 8.30 -3.12 -2.89
C THR A 49 6.80 -3.14 -2.63
N GLN A 50 6.05 -2.34 -3.40
CA GLN A 50 4.60 -2.21 -3.29
C GLN A 50 3.91 -2.86 -4.49
N SER A 51 2.69 -3.37 -4.29
CA SER A 51 1.90 -3.94 -5.39
C SER A 51 1.54 -2.88 -6.41
N ALA A 52 1.79 -3.14 -7.70
CA ALA A 52 1.42 -2.22 -8.79
C ALA A 52 -0.09 -2.07 -9.00
N HIS A 53 -0.87 -2.94 -8.37
CA HIS A 53 -2.30 -3.06 -8.62
C HIS A 53 -3.12 -2.26 -7.63
N PRO A 54 -4.19 -1.59 -8.10
CA PRO A 54 -5.07 -0.86 -7.23
C PRO A 54 -5.82 -1.81 -6.28
N ALA A 55 -6.16 -1.31 -5.09
CA ALA A 55 -7.01 -2.05 -4.17
C ALA A 55 -8.36 -2.38 -4.82
N ARG A 56 -8.87 -3.59 -4.57
CA ARG A 56 -10.16 -4.06 -5.09
C ARG A 56 -11.28 -3.14 -4.62
N PHE A 57 -12.13 -2.72 -5.55
CA PHE A 57 -13.35 -2.02 -5.22
C PHE A 57 -14.46 -3.01 -4.87
N SER A 58 -15.14 -2.78 -3.75
CA SER A 58 -16.34 -3.50 -3.33
C SER A 58 -17.46 -2.51 -3.09
N PRO A 59 -18.64 -2.67 -3.70
CA PRO A 59 -19.80 -1.85 -3.39
C PRO A 59 -20.23 -1.96 -1.91
N ASP A 60 -20.04 -3.13 -1.29
CA ASP A 60 -20.41 -3.45 0.09
C ASP A 60 -19.24 -3.27 1.10
N ASP A 61 -18.38 -2.27 0.89
CA ASP A 61 -17.25 -2.02 1.78
C ASP A 61 -17.69 -1.50 3.16
N LYS A 62 -17.66 -2.39 4.16
CA LYS A 62 -17.98 -2.12 5.58
C LYS A 62 -17.13 -0.99 6.20
N PHE A 63 -15.91 -0.78 5.71
CA PHE A 63 -14.97 0.21 6.27
C PHE A 63 -14.92 1.53 5.50
N SER A 64 -15.82 1.71 4.51
CA SER A 64 -15.96 2.94 3.73
C SER A 64 -16.06 4.22 4.59
N LYS A 65 -16.90 4.20 5.64
CA LYS A 65 -17.06 5.33 6.59
C LYS A 65 -15.74 5.69 7.28
N HIS A 66 -15.00 4.69 7.75
CA HIS A 66 -13.72 4.88 8.43
C HIS A 66 -12.67 5.48 7.50
N ARG A 67 -12.62 5.00 6.24
CA ARG A 67 -11.73 5.55 5.20
C ARG A 67 -12.01 7.02 4.94
N VAL A 68 -13.28 7.43 4.84
CA VAL A 68 -13.66 8.84 4.62
C VAL A 68 -13.28 9.71 5.81
N VAL A 69 -13.54 9.27 7.04
CA VAL A 69 -13.17 10.01 8.27
C VAL A 69 -11.65 10.21 8.35
N LEU A 70 -10.86 9.17 8.07
CA LEU A 70 -9.40 9.27 8.03
C LEU A 70 -8.93 10.31 7.02
N LYS A 71 -9.40 10.23 5.77
CA LYS A 71 -9.02 11.20 4.75
C LYS A 71 -9.43 12.63 5.12
N LYS A 72 -10.57 12.81 5.81
CA LYS A 72 -11.03 14.13 6.30
C LYS A 72 -10.10 14.71 7.36
N ARG A 73 -9.62 13.88 8.29
CA ARG A 73 -8.69 14.30 9.36
C ARG A 73 -7.35 14.79 8.80
N PHE A 74 -6.86 14.17 7.72
CA PHE A 74 -5.59 14.54 7.09
C PHE A 74 -5.74 15.57 5.95
N GLY A 75 -6.93 16.13 5.73
CA GLY A 75 -7.11 17.13 4.66
C GLY A 75 -7.00 16.58 3.24
N LEU A 76 -7.19 15.26 3.05
CA LEU A 76 -6.96 14.57 1.77
C LEU A 76 -8.24 14.45 0.91
N LEU A 77 -9.38 15.02 1.33
CA LEU A 77 -10.61 14.97 0.53
C LEU A 77 -10.55 16.01 -0.58
N PRO A 78 -10.79 15.63 -1.85
CA PRO A 78 -10.92 16.60 -2.95
C PRO A 78 -12.01 17.65 -2.69
N THR A 79 -13.07 17.28 -1.97
CA THR A 79 -14.19 18.17 -1.62
C THR A 79 -13.82 19.27 -0.62
N GLN A 80 -12.64 19.20 0.01
CA GLN A 80 -12.14 20.25 0.89
C GLN A 80 -11.47 21.39 0.08
N SER A 81 -11.07 21.11 -1.17
CA SER A 81 -10.50 22.10 -2.07
C SER A 81 -11.60 22.89 -2.79
N PRO A 82 -11.33 24.14 -3.22
CA PRO A 82 -12.26 24.88 -4.06
C PRO A 82 -12.57 24.09 -5.35
N PRO A 83 -13.76 24.31 -5.95
CA PRO A 83 -14.11 23.64 -7.19
C PRO A 83 -13.07 23.93 -8.29
N PRO A 84 -12.76 22.95 -9.16
CA PRO A 84 -11.82 23.16 -10.25
C PRO A 84 -12.37 24.22 -11.22
N THR A 85 -11.55 25.22 -11.56
CA THR A 85 -11.84 26.19 -12.61
C THR A 85 -11.49 25.57 -13.97
N TYR A 86 -12.43 25.53 -14.90
CA TYR A 86 -12.25 25.05 -16.27
C TYR A 86 -11.95 26.20 -17.22
#